data_AF-A0A1I8PBF3-F1
#
_entry.id   AF-A0A1I8PBF3-F1
#
_cell.length_a   1.000
_cell.length_b   1.000
_cell.length_c   1.000
_cell.angle_alpha   90.00
_cell.angle_beta   90.00
_cell.angle_gamma   90.00
#
_symmetry.space_group_name_H-M   'P 1'
#
loop_
_entity.id
_entity.type
_entity.pdbx_description
1 polymer ?
#
loop_
_entity_poly.entity_id
_entity_poly.type
_entity_poly.pdbx_seq_one_letter_code
_entity_poly.pdbx_strand_id
1 'polypeptide(L)'
;MSSTKYFLAVAIFVTLAASAFAVRCYQCSSLQDPKCGEHFENNDMMKIDCNRVNAPYFLLQLLSGTRVNATGCMKQTLTSTYGGASHILRSCYFGDIRHTDTGCQIDPTNTVAKQTSCNVCSDDYCNSSSSMAPMALAIVAFFGLARIFTMSSLRLVAIWSILATLLIDVAWAIECYQCESAQNSKCGSRFEPDESMKIECTSAPRYLKPYLESHSKDATGCMKQIMESKLGGIHTVRSCYYGDLANKNIGCQIDPTNVFMTLDSCYVCDKDWCNASSAKTPVAVVILSILCFLRFMS
;
A
#
# COMPACT_ATOMS: atom_id res chain seq x y z
N MET A 1 4.47 18.63 42.84
CA MET A 1 3.18 17.92 42.75
C MET A 1 2.47 18.06 41.38
N SER A 2 2.96 18.90 40.44
CA SER A 2 2.35 19.05 39.10
C SER A 2 2.84 17.99 38.10
N SER A 3 4.15 17.69 38.08
CA SER A 3 4.77 16.78 37.11
C SER A 3 4.24 15.33 37.15
N THR A 4 3.92 14.80 38.33
CA THR A 4 3.42 13.42 38.50
C THR A 4 2.06 13.22 37.81
N LYS A 5 1.22 14.27 37.75
CA LYS A 5 -0.09 14.22 37.08
C LYS A 5 0.06 14.19 35.56
N TYR A 6 1.04 14.93 35.02
CA TYR A 6 1.34 14.91 33.58
C TYR A 6 1.95 13.59 33.15
N PHE A 7 2.85 12.99 33.94
CA PHE A 7 3.38 11.66 33.63
C PHE A 7 2.29 10.59 33.64
N LEU A 8 1.36 10.66 34.58
CA LEU A 8 0.24 9.70 34.64
C LEU A 8 -0.72 9.89 33.46
N ALA A 9 -1.02 11.15 33.08
CA ALA A 9 -1.85 11.46 31.92
C ALA A 9 -1.21 11.00 30.60
N VAL A 10 0.11 11.19 30.43
CA VAL A 10 0.86 10.71 29.27
C VAL A 10 0.90 9.19 29.23
N ALA A 11 1.12 8.51 30.36
CA ALA A 11 1.08 7.05 30.44
C ALA A 11 -0.30 6.48 30.09
N ILE A 12 -1.38 7.14 30.53
CA ILE A 12 -2.76 6.79 30.15
C ILE A 12 -2.98 7.02 28.65
N PHE A 13 -2.49 8.13 28.08
CA PHE A 13 -2.62 8.40 26.65
C PHE A 13 -1.84 7.38 25.78
N VAL A 14 -0.62 7.01 26.19
CA VAL A 14 0.21 6.00 25.50
C VAL A 14 -0.42 4.61 25.58
N THR A 15 -1.02 4.25 26.72
CA THR A 15 -1.72 2.96 26.87
C THR A 15 -3.04 2.90 26.11
N LEU A 16 -3.79 4.01 26.01
CA LEU A 16 -4.96 4.07 25.12
C LEU A 16 -4.57 4.04 23.64
N ALA A 17 -3.51 4.74 23.24
CA ALA A 17 -3.02 4.73 21.85
C ALA A 17 -2.54 3.34 21.40
N ALA A 18 -2.07 2.50 22.32
CA ALA A 18 -1.64 1.13 22.04
C ALA A 18 -2.78 0.15 21.70
N SER A 19 -4.05 0.54 21.92
CA SER A 19 -5.21 -0.36 21.78
C SER A 19 -5.88 -0.36 20.39
N ALA A 20 -5.31 0.35 19.40
CA ALA A 20 -5.91 0.49 18.07
C ALA A 20 -4.99 0.11 16.89
N PHE A 21 -3.92 -0.66 17.14
CA PHE A 21 -3.06 -1.11 16.05
C PHE A 21 -3.59 -2.41 15.44
N ALA A 22 -3.93 -2.35 14.16
CA ALA A 22 -4.20 -3.54 13.37
C ALA A 22 -2.89 -4.31 13.12
N VAL A 23 -2.99 -5.64 13.10
CA VAL A 23 -1.85 -6.52 12.88
C VAL A 23 -1.22 -6.25 11.52
N ARG A 24 0.11 -6.15 11.48
CA ARG A 24 0.86 -5.99 10.23
C ARG A 24 1.55 -7.30 9.90
N CYS A 25 1.48 -7.74 8.66
CA CYS A 25 2.01 -9.04 8.24
C CYS A 25 2.86 -8.90 6.99
N TYR A 26 3.65 -9.93 6.69
CA TYR A 26 4.19 -10.08 5.35
C TYR A 26 3.16 -10.75 4.44
N GLN A 27 2.97 -10.23 3.23
CA GLN A 27 2.12 -10.79 2.19
C GLN A 27 2.91 -11.01 0.90
N CYS A 28 3.18 -12.27 0.56
CA CYS A 28 3.96 -12.64 -0.61
C CYS A 28 3.80 -14.13 -0.95
N SER A 29 4.19 -14.52 -2.17
CA SER A 29 4.27 -15.92 -2.62
C SER A 29 5.65 -16.21 -3.19
N SER A 30 6.26 -17.33 -2.79
CA SER A 30 7.56 -17.75 -3.31
C SER A 30 7.54 -18.17 -4.77
N LEU A 31 6.36 -18.34 -5.38
CA LEU A 31 6.22 -18.54 -6.83
C LEU A 31 6.45 -17.24 -7.62
N GLN A 32 6.12 -16.10 -7.02
CA GLN A 32 6.21 -14.78 -7.66
C GLN A 32 7.48 -14.04 -7.25
N ASP A 33 7.91 -14.21 -6.01
CA ASP A 33 9.11 -13.58 -5.48
C ASP A 33 9.96 -14.62 -4.73
N PRO A 34 11.15 -15.00 -5.23
CA PRO A 34 12.01 -15.98 -4.57
C PRO A 34 12.43 -15.55 -3.16
N LYS A 35 12.41 -14.25 -2.84
CA LYS A 35 12.68 -13.71 -1.50
C LYS A 35 11.62 -14.09 -0.47
N CYS A 36 10.44 -14.47 -0.94
CA CYS A 36 9.38 -15.03 -0.12
C CYS A 36 9.56 -16.55 0.10
N GLY A 37 10.72 -17.12 -0.21
CA GLY A 37 11.01 -18.53 -0.01
C GLY A 37 11.14 -18.94 1.46
N GLU A 38 11.73 -20.11 1.67
CA GLU A 38 12.08 -20.64 2.99
C GLU A 38 13.10 -19.74 3.69
N HIS A 39 14.14 -19.33 2.94
CA HIS A 39 15.02 -18.23 3.28
C HIS A 39 14.32 -16.91 3.00
N PHE A 40 13.58 -16.43 3.99
CA PHE A 40 12.85 -15.18 3.88
C PHE A 40 13.82 -13.99 3.90
N GLU A 41 13.80 -13.19 2.84
CA GLU A 41 14.44 -11.89 2.80
C GLU A 41 13.36 -10.82 3.00
N ASN A 42 13.48 -10.05 4.08
CA ASN A 42 12.52 -9.00 4.37
C ASN A 42 12.56 -7.92 3.27
N ASN A 43 11.37 -7.49 2.87
CA ASN A 43 11.21 -6.42 1.89
C ASN A 43 10.02 -5.57 2.34
N ASP A 44 10.19 -4.25 2.36
CA ASP A 44 9.12 -3.32 2.74
C ASP A 44 7.91 -3.45 1.81
N MET A 45 8.11 -3.84 0.55
CA MET A 45 7.02 -4.12 -0.40
C MET A 45 6.14 -5.30 -0.01
N MET A 46 6.62 -6.19 0.86
CA MET A 46 5.86 -7.34 1.34
C MET A 46 5.09 -7.01 2.62
N LYS A 47 5.35 -5.88 3.27
CA LYS A 47 4.64 -5.49 4.51
C LYS A 47 3.24 -5.02 4.16
N ILE A 48 2.24 -5.50 4.90
CA ILE A 48 0.86 -5.06 4.75
C ILE A 48 0.20 -4.81 6.10
N ASP A 49 -0.65 -3.79 6.15
CA ASP A 49 -1.60 -3.54 7.24
C ASP A 49 -2.85 -4.38 6.99
N CYS A 50 -3.12 -5.35 7.85
CA CYS A 50 -4.22 -6.28 7.65
C CYS A 50 -5.61 -5.65 7.83
N ASN A 51 -5.73 -4.42 8.32
CA ASN A 51 -7.00 -3.68 8.31
C ASN A 51 -7.42 -3.25 6.90
N ARG A 52 -6.47 -3.19 5.96
CA ARG A 52 -6.72 -2.80 4.57
C ARG A 52 -7.01 -4.00 3.66
N VAL A 53 -7.03 -5.21 4.22
CA VAL A 53 -7.19 -6.46 3.47
C VAL A 53 -8.48 -7.14 3.92
N ASN A 54 -9.34 -7.44 2.95
CA ASN A 54 -10.54 -8.22 3.22
C ASN A 54 -10.23 -9.72 3.23
N ALA A 55 -10.96 -10.48 4.05
CA ALA A 55 -10.91 -11.93 4.04
C ALA A 55 -11.25 -12.48 2.63
N PRO A 56 -10.53 -13.50 2.14
CA PRO A 56 -10.87 -14.21 0.90
C PRO A 56 -12.33 -14.70 0.88
N TYR A 57 -13.01 -14.58 -0.27
CA TYR A 57 -14.43 -14.94 -0.43
C TYR A 57 -14.77 -16.37 0.02
N PHE A 58 -13.89 -17.34 -0.24
CA PHE A 58 -14.11 -18.73 0.16
C PHE A 58 -14.12 -18.89 1.69
N LEU A 59 -13.35 -18.08 2.44
CA LEU A 59 -13.36 -18.09 3.90
C LEU A 59 -14.61 -17.45 4.49
N LEU A 60 -15.24 -16.49 3.79
CA LEU A 60 -16.50 -15.88 4.26
C LEU A 60 -17.62 -16.91 4.38
N GLN A 61 -17.67 -17.92 3.51
CA GLN A 61 -18.65 -19.01 3.61
C GLN A 61 -18.41 -19.89 4.85
N LEU A 62 -17.14 -20.14 5.19
CA LEU A 62 -16.73 -20.91 6.39
C LEU A 62 -16.93 -20.12 7.69
N LEU A 63 -16.86 -18.80 7.62
CA LEU A 63 -16.96 -17.89 8.76
C LEU A 63 -18.36 -17.27 8.91
N SER A 64 -19.39 -18.01 8.49
CA SER A 64 -20.82 -17.67 8.64
C SER A 64 -21.23 -16.32 8.02
N GLY A 65 -20.60 -15.92 6.91
CA GLY A 65 -20.97 -14.73 6.14
C GLY A 65 -20.68 -13.39 6.83
N THR A 66 -20.02 -13.40 7.99
CA THR A 66 -19.67 -12.17 8.71
C THR A 66 -18.34 -11.65 8.19
N ARG A 67 -18.20 -10.34 7.98
CA ARG A 67 -16.89 -9.73 7.74
C ARG A 67 -16.06 -9.90 9.01
N VAL A 68 -15.04 -10.74 8.92
CA VAL A 68 -14.09 -10.99 9.99
C VAL A 68 -12.84 -10.18 9.74
N ASN A 69 -12.41 -9.45 10.77
CA ASN A 69 -11.13 -8.75 10.75
C ASN A 69 -9.99 -9.77 10.81
N ALA A 70 -8.85 -9.40 10.24
CA ALA A 70 -7.65 -10.18 10.41
C ALA A 70 -7.25 -10.21 11.89
N THR A 71 -6.94 -11.39 12.39
CA THR A 71 -6.58 -11.63 13.80
C THR A 71 -5.09 -11.87 13.98
N GLY A 72 -4.36 -12.19 12.90
CA GLY A 72 -2.92 -12.45 12.94
C GLY A 72 -2.29 -12.54 11.55
N CYS A 73 -1.10 -13.13 11.51
CA CYS A 73 -0.38 -13.46 10.29
C CYS A 73 -0.36 -14.96 10.06
N MET A 74 -0.30 -15.35 8.80
CA MET A 74 -0.24 -16.74 8.35
C MET A 74 0.99 -16.97 7.45
N LYS A 75 1.60 -18.14 7.59
CA LYS A 75 2.56 -18.73 6.67
C LYS A 75 2.09 -20.13 6.29
N GLN A 76 1.77 -20.33 5.01
CA GLN A 76 1.39 -21.61 4.43
C GLN A 76 2.51 -22.15 3.55
N THR A 77 2.75 -23.46 3.62
CA THR A 77 3.57 -24.18 2.64
C THR A 77 2.66 -25.05 1.80
N LEU A 78 2.68 -24.83 0.49
CA LEU A 78 1.84 -25.50 -0.50
C LEU A 78 2.71 -26.36 -1.42
N THR A 79 2.24 -27.54 -1.76
CA THR A 79 2.88 -28.46 -2.72
C THR A 79 1.94 -28.73 -3.89
N SER A 80 2.49 -29.02 -5.07
CA SER A 80 1.69 -29.40 -6.23
C SER A 80 1.12 -30.81 -6.06
N THR A 81 -0.17 -31.00 -6.36
CA THR A 81 -0.84 -32.31 -6.34
C THR A 81 -0.24 -33.28 -7.38
N TYR A 82 0.35 -32.75 -8.45
CA TYR A 82 0.98 -33.53 -9.53
C TYR A 82 2.48 -33.78 -9.32
N GLY A 83 3.01 -33.45 -8.14
CA GLY A 83 4.45 -33.42 -7.88
C GLY A 83 5.08 -32.08 -8.27
N GLY A 84 6.14 -31.69 -7.56
CA GLY A 84 6.84 -30.42 -7.76
C GLY A 84 7.44 -29.85 -6.47
N ALA A 85 8.13 -28.72 -6.58
CA ALA A 85 8.72 -28.03 -5.45
C ALA A 85 7.64 -27.37 -4.57
N SER A 86 7.85 -27.39 -3.25
CA SER A 86 7.05 -26.66 -2.29
C SER A 86 7.22 -25.15 -2.49
N HIS A 87 6.13 -24.40 -2.35
CA HIS A 87 6.17 -22.94 -2.35
C HIS A 87 5.48 -22.39 -1.10
N ILE A 88 5.91 -21.20 -0.69
CA ILE A 88 5.49 -20.57 0.56
C ILE A 88 4.60 -19.37 0.24
N LEU A 89 3.46 -19.31 0.91
CA LEU A 89 2.53 -18.19 0.89
C LEU A 89 2.51 -17.55 2.28
N ARG A 90 2.65 -16.23 2.33
CA ARG A 90 2.50 -15.43 3.53
C ARG A 90 1.33 -14.47 3.34
N SER A 91 0.49 -14.30 4.35
CA SER A 91 -0.66 -13.40 4.29
C SER A 91 -1.15 -13.02 5.69
N CYS A 92 -2.14 -12.12 5.73
CA CYS A 92 -2.99 -11.95 6.91
C CYS A 92 -3.81 -13.22 7.17
N TYR A 93 -4.07 -13.49 8.44
CA TYR A 93 -4.89 -14.60 8.93
C TYR A 93 -6.26 -14.10 9.37
N PHE A 94 -7.31 -14.80 8.94
CA PHE A 94 -8.70 -14.48 9.27
C PHE A 94 -9.34 -15.69 9.96
N GLY A 95 -9.67 -15.55 11.24
CA GLY A 95 -10.25 -16.62 12.05
C GLY A 95 -9.78 -16.61 13.49
N ASP A 96 -10.06 -17.68 14.24
CA ASP A 96 -9.52 -17.86 15.59
C ASP A 96 -8.08 -18.37 15.51
N ILE A 97 -7.13 -17.69 16.16
CA ILE A 97 -5.73 -18.15 16.22
C ILE A 97 -5.58 -19.41 17.10
N ARG A 98 -6.52 -19.64 18.02
CA ARG A 98 -6.53 -20.83 18.87
C ARG A 98 -7.04 -22.07 18.14
N HIS A 99 -7.79 -21.89 17.06
CA HIS A 99 -8.38 -22.94 16.23
C HIS A 99 -8.13 -22.64 14.75
N THR A 100 -6.98 -23.06 14.26
CA THR A 100 -6.49 -22.65 12.93
C THR A 100 -7.09 -23.43 11.76
N ASP A 101 -7.83 -24.50 12.03
CA ASP A 101 -8.33 -25.45 11.02
C ASP A 101 -9.21 -24.80 9.94
N THR A 102 -10.00 -23.80 10.31
CA THR A 102 -10.89 -23.09 9.37
C THR A 102 -10.18 -21.98 8.61
N GLY A 103 -9.33 -21.20 9.27
CA GLY A 103 -8.62 -20.06 8.66
C GLY A 103 -7.42 -20.49 7.79
N CYS A 104 -6.86 -21.66 8.04
CA CYS A 104 -5.78 -22.25 7.25
C CYS A 104 -6.28 -23.04 6.03
N GLN A 105 -7.58 -23.04 5.70
CA GLN A 105 -8.02 -23.72 4.50
C GLN A 105 -7.57 -22.97 3.25
N ILE A 106 -7.16 -23.73 2.24
CA ILE A 106 -6.92 -23.22 0.89
C ILE A 106 -8.25 -23.19 0.13
N ASP A 107 -8.32 -22.37 -0.92
CA ASP A 107 -9.50 -22.30 -1.78
C ASP A 107 -9.85 -23.72 -2.29
N PRO A 108 -11.04 -24.26 -1.98
CA PRO A 108 -11.44 -25.62 -2.36
C PRO A 108 -11.53 -25.80 -3.88
N THR A 109 -11.59 -24.72 -4.66
CA THR A 109 -11.53 -24.77 -6.13
C THR A 109 -10.11 -24.99 -6.67
N ASN A 110 -9.08 -24.78 -5.83
CA ASN A 110 -7.69 -25.00 -6.21
C ASN A 110 -7.32 -26.48 -6.05
N THR A 111 -7.54 -27.26 -7.10
CA THR A 111 -7.21 -28.70 -7.14
C THR A 111 -5.72 -28.98 -7.36
N VAL A 112 -4.95 -27.95 -7.70
CA VAL A 112 -3.54 -28.06 -8.10
C VAL A 112 -2.59 -27.95 -6.91
N ALA A 113 -3.01 -27.29 -5.82
CA ALA A 113 -2.20 -27.10 -4.63
C ALA A 113 -2.73 -27.90 -3.45
N LYS A 114 -1.83 -28.55 -2.71
CA LYS A 114 -2.09 -29.20 -1.44
C LYS A 114 -1.37 -28.47 -0.32
N GLN A 115 -2.10 -28.08 0.72
CA GLN A 115 -1.48 -27.52 1.92
C GLN A 115 -0.69 -28.60 2.66
N THR A 116 0.58 -28.31 2.91
CA THR A 116 1.48 -29.19 3.67
C THR A 116 1.68 -28.67 5.10
N SER A 117 1.76 -27.35 5.28
CA SER A 117 1.79 -26.75 6.61
C SER A 117 1.11 -25.38 6.62
N CYS A 118 0.60 -25.01 7.79
CA CYS A 118 0.08 -23.69 8.08
C CYS A 118 0.55 -23.28 9.48
N ASN A 119 1.21 -22.13 9.58
CA ASN A 119 1.64 -21.54 10.84
C ASN A 119 1.00 -20.17 11.00
N VAL A 120 0.40 -19.94 12.17
CA VAL A 120 -0.33 -18.72 12.49
C VAL A 120 0.26 -18.10 13.74
N CYS A 121 0.37 -16.77 13.76
CA CYS A 121 0.92 -16.01 14.86
C CYS A 121 0.24 -14.62 14.94
N SER A 122 0.30 -13.96 16.10
CA SER A 122 -0.44 -12.71 16.36
C SER A 122 0.41 -11.44 16.35
N ASP A 123 1.74 -11.57 16.43
CA ASP A 123 2.63 -10.41 16.51
C ASP A 123 2.85 -9.78 15.14
N ASP A 124 3.17 -8.48 15.13
CA ASP A 124 3.52 -7.78 13.89
C ASP A 124 4.70 -8.49 13.18
N TYR A 125 4.49 -8.78 11.90
CA TYR A 125 5.48 -9.34 10.99
C TYR A 125 6.03 -10.71 11.44
N CYS A 126 5.28 -11.42 12.29
CA CYS A 126 5.68 -12.69 12.89
C CYS A 126 5.79 -13.84 11.88
N ASN A 127 5.15 -13.71 10.70
CA ASN A 127 5.25 -14.68 9.63
C ASN A 127 6.55 -14.56 8.80
N SER A 128 7.56 -13.84 9.31
CA SER A 128 8.86 -13.64 8.65
C SER A 128 9.80 -14.84 8.72
N SER A 129 9.90 -15.57 9.83
CA SER A 129 10.90 -16.64 9.93
C SER A 129 10.55 -17.78 10.87
N SER A 130 11.20 -18.92 10.65
CA SER A 130 11.26 -20.06 11.55
C SER A 130 12.18 -19.78 12.75
N SER A 131 11.66 -20.03 13.96
CA SER A 131 12.36 -20.16 15.26
C SER A 131 13.03 -18.91 15.85
N MET A 132 12.46 -18.43 16.95
CA MET A 132 12.88 -17.27 17.76
C MET A 132 14.19 -17.45 18.56
N ALA A 133 15.07 -18.38 18.19
CA ALA A 133 16.28 -18.67 18.98
C ALA A 133 17.36 -17.56 19.01
N PRO A 134 17.63 -16.76 17.95
CA PRO A 134 18.80 -15.87 17.96
C PRO A 134 18.54 -14.47 18.56
N MET A 135 17.28 -14.06 18.71
CA MET A 135 16.94 -12.70 19.19
C MET A 135 17.11 -12.54 20.71
N ALA A 136 16.80 -13.57 21.50
CA ALA A 136 16.93 -13.50 22.97
C ALA A 136 18.40 -13.34 23.43
N LEU A 137 19.33 -13.96 22.70
CA LEU A 137 20.77 -13.89 22.99
C LEU A 137 21.36 -12.50 22.68
N ALA A 138 20.89 -11.86 21.61
CA ALA A 138 21.29 -10.51 21.25
C ALA A 138 20.76 -9.46 22.24
N ILE A 139 19.53 -9.63 22.73
CA ILE A 139 18.93 -8.72 23.72
C ILE A 139 19.69 -8.79 25.06
N VAL A 140 20.04 -10.00 25.53
CA VAL A 140 20.83 -10.17 26.77
C VAL A 140 22.25 -9.59 26.60
N ALA A 141 22.89 -9.77 25.45
CA ALA A 141 24.19 -9.17 25.17
C ALA A 141 24.14 -7.64 25.10
N PHE A 142 23.09 -7.06 24.52
CA PHE A 142 22.88 -5.61 24.44
C PHE A 142 22.69 -4.97 25.82
N PHE A 143 21.88 -5.58 26.70
CA PHE A 143 21.71 -5.09 28.07
C PHE A 143 22.96 -5.28 28.93
N GLY A 144 23.78 -6.32 28.67
CA GLY A 144 25.08 -6.52 29.30
C GLY A 144 26.10 -5.44 28.92
N LEU A 145 26.15 -5.05 27.64
CA LEU A 145 27.06 -4.02 27.13
C LEU A 145 26.60 -2.60 27.48
N ALA A 146 25.29 -2.32 27.48
CA ALA A 146 24.75 -1.02 27.86
C ALA A 146 25.06 -0.65 29.33
N ARG A 147 25.15 -1.64 30.23
CA ARG A 147 25.59 -1.42 31.63
C ARG A 147 27.06 -1.01 31.75
N ILE A 148 27.90 -1.35 30.79
CA ILE A 148 29.33 -1.02 30.78
C ILE A 148 29.55 0.41 30.23
N PHE A 149 28.69 0.89 29.33
CA PHE A 149 28.80 2.23 28.73
C PHE A 149 28.00 3.34 29.44
N THR A 150 27.21 3.04 30.47
CA THR A 150 26.47 4.06 31.25
C THR A 150 27.33 4.98 32.13
N MET A 151 28.67 4.85 32.14
CA MET A 151 29.55 5.75 32.89
C MET A 151 30.09 6.96 32.12
N SER A 152 29.72 7.19 30.86
CA SER A 152 30.16 8.42 30.17
C SER A 152 29.15 9.02 29.18
N SER A 153 28.63 10.18 29.60
CA SER A 153 28.14 11.29 28.76
C SER A 153 26.73 11.18 28.17
N LEU A 154 25.76 11.63 28.97
CA LEU A 154 24.40 12.05 28.59
C LEU A 154 24.35 12.99 27.35
N ARG A 155 25.46 13.61 26.95
CA ARG A 155 25.56 14.51 25.79
C ARG A 155 25.58 13.77 24.44
N LEU A 156 26.07 12.53 24.40
CA LEU A 156 26.14 11.77 23.15
C LEU A 156 24.76 11.29 22.67
N VAL A 157 23.88 10.88 23.59
CA VAL A 157 22.52 10.44 23.26
C VAL A 157 21.67 11.59 22.68
N ALA A 158 21.87 12.82 23.16
CA ALA A 158 21.20 14.01 22.64
C ALA A 158 21.67 14.37 21.21
N ILE A 159 22.96 14.23 20.91
CA ILE A 159 23.51 14.54 19.58
C ILE A 159 23.02 13.53 18.54
N TRP A 160 23.00 12.22 18.88
CA TRP A 160 22.50 11.19 17.98
C TRP A 160 20.99 11.28 17.72
N SER A 161 20.20 11.73 18.70
CA SER A 161 18.76 11.95 18.50
C SER A 161 18.45 13.16 17.61
N ILE A 162 19.21 14.26 17.73
CA ILE A 162 19.08 15.41 16.84
C ILE A 162 19.54 15.08 15.41
N LEU A 163 20.65 14.34 15.26
CA LEU A 163 21.14 13.91 13.96
C LEU A 163 20.16 12.95 13.26
N ALA A 164 19.47 12.08 14.01
CA ALA A 164 18.42 11.21 13.48
C ALA A 164 17.19 12.00 12.97
N THR A 165 16.84 13.14 13.59
CA THR A 165 15.74 13.99 13.11
C THR A 165 16.10 14.83 11.88
N LEU A 166 17.38 15.12 11.66
CA LEU A 166 17.88 15.90 10.52
C LEU A 166 18.09 15.07 9.24
N LEU A 167 17.97 13.74 9.31
CA LEU A 167 18.12 12.82 8.17
C LEU A 167 16.78 12.33 7.58
N ILE A 168 15.66 12.92 8.00
CA ILE A 168 14.34 12.60 7.42
C ILE A 168 14.13 13.52 6.21
N ASP A 169 14.63 13.11 5.05
CA ASP A 169 14.16 13.66 3.78
C ASP A 169 12.68 13.30 3.63
N VAL A 170 11.80 14.25 3.89
CA VAL A 170 10.37 14.08 3.68
C VAL A 170 10.12 14.18 2.17
N ALA A 171 10.24 13.06 1.46
CA ALA A 171 9.73 12.94 0.11
C ALA A 171 8.20 12.84 0.21
N TRP A 172 7.50 13.94 -0.03
CA TRP A 172 6.05 13.95 -0.05
C TRP A 172 5.60 13.22 -1.32
N ALA A 173 4.80 12.17 -1.17
CA ALA A 173 4.22 11.47 -2.30
C ALA A 173 3.14 12.37 -2.93
N ILE A 174 3.10 12.43 -4.26
CA ILE A 174 2.08 13.18 -4.99
C ILE A 174 0.69 12.62 -4.68
N GLU A 175 -0.30 13.49 -4.52
CA GLU A 175 -1.67 13.08 -4.23
C GLU A 175 -2.57 13.22 -5.46
N CYS A 176 -3.37 12.21 -5.79
CA CYS A 176 -4.19 12.18 -7.00
C CYS A 176 -5.56 11.58 -6.75
N TYR A 177 -6.56 11.97 -7.55
CA TYR A 177 -7.85 11.28 -7.51
C TYR A 177 -7.75 9.92 -8.18
N GLN A 178 -8.28 8.88 -7.55
CA GLN A 178 -8.43 7.54 -8.10
C GLN A 178 -9.89 7.12 -8.16
N CYS A 179 -10.42 6.95 -9.38
CA CYS A 179 -11.80 6.54 -9.58
C CYS A 179 -12.07 6.10 -11.03
N GLU A 180 -13.18 5.38 -11.21
CA GLU A 180 -13.71 5.01 -12.52
C GLU A 180 -15.20 5.39 -12.64
N SER A 181 -15.56 6.07 -13.72
CA SER A 181 -16.95 6.46 -14.00
C SER A 181 -17.94 5.30 -14.15
N ALA A 182 -17.46 4.10 -14.48
CA ALA A 182 -18.29 2.90 -14.57
C ALA A 182 -18.80 2.44 -13.20
N GLN A 183 -17.99 2.67 -12.14
CA GLN A 183 -18.30 2.25 -10.77
C GLN A 183 -18.85 3.40 -9.94
N ASN A 184 -18.50 4.65 -10.28
CA ASN A 184 -18.88 5.83 -9.54
C ASN A 184 -19.27 6.96 -10.48
N SER A 185 -20.55 7.32 -10.49
CA SER A 185 -21.10 8.38 -11.35
C SER A 185 -20.45 9.75 -11.12
N LYS A 186 -19.95 10.02 -9.91
CA LYS A 186 -19.20 11.25 -9.57
C LYS A 186 -17.84 11.35 -10.28
N CYS A 187 -17.31 10.22 -10.78
CA CYS A 187 -16.06 10.17 -11.53
C CYS A 187 -16.23 10.43 -13.04
N GLY A 188 -17.43 10.82 -13.50
CA GLY A 188 -17.68 11.08 -14.91
C GLY A 188 -16.97 12.30 -15.50
N SER A 189 -17.47 12.73 -16.66
CA SER A 189 -17.08 13.97 -17.33
C SER A 189 -17.39 15.20 -16.45
N ARG A 190 -18.53 15.17 -15.74
CA ARG A 190 -18.84 16.09 -14.66
C ARG A 190 -18.26 15.53 -13.35
N PHE A 191 -17.00 15.86 -13.10
CA PHE A 191 -16.31 15.40 -11.91
C PHE A 191 -16.84 16.06 -10.64
N GLU A 192 -17.25 15.25 -9.69
CA GLU A 192 -17.64 15.68 -8.34
C GLU A 192 -16.65 15.05 -7.34
N PRO A 193 -15.61 15.79 -6.92
CA PRO A 193 -14.57 15.24 -6.06
C PRO A 193 -15.16 14.78 -4.72
N ASP A 194 -14.66 13.63 -4.25
CA ASP A 194 -15.04 13.02 -2.98
C ASP A 194 -13.76 12.65 -2.22
N GLU A 195 -13.77 12.78 -0.90
CA GLU A 195 -12.63 12.41 -0.04
C GLU A 195 -12.28 10.92 -0.19
N SER A 196 -13.25 10.05 -0.48
CA SER A 196 -12.99 8.62 -0.69
C SER A 196 -12.22 8.32 -1.98
N MET A 197 -12.11 9.29 -2.90
CA MET A 197 -11.37 9.15 -4.16
C MET A 197 -9.93 9.64 -4.03
N LYS A 198 -9.55 10.20 -2.88
CA LYS A 198 -8.21 10.75 -2.66
C LYS A 198 -7.21 9.65 -2.34
N ILE A 199 -6.08 9.61 -3.05
CA ILE A 199 -4.99 8.67 -2.77
C ILE A 199 -3.61 9.34 -2.83
N GLU A 200 -2.70 8.89 -1.97
CA GLU A 200 -1.27 9.17 -2.03
C GLU A 200 -0.57 8.17 -2.97
N CYS A 201 0.13 8.68 -3.98
CA CYS A 201 0.71 7.88 -5.05
C CYS A 201 2.07 7.28 -4.67
N THR A 202 2.09 6.44 -3.64
CA THR A 202 3.31 5.84 -3.09
C THR A 202 3.82 4.62 -3.84
N SER A 203 2.97 3.92 -4.63
CA SER A 203 3.39 2.72 -5.36
C SER A 203 2.56 2.40 -6.60
N ALA A 204 3.23 1.96 -7.68
CA ALA A 204 2.59 1.60 -8.94
C ALA A 204 1.71 0.34 -8.84
N PRO A 205 0.58 0.27 -9.58
CA PRO A 205 -0.24 -0.95 -9.68
C PRO A 205 0.55 -2.15 -10.18
N ARG A 206 0.23 -3.36 -9.69
CA ARG A 206 0.97 -4.59 -10.00
C ARG A 206 1.09 -4.90 -11.50
N TYR A 207 0.07 -4.58 -12.29
CA TYR A 207 0.05 -4.85 -13.74
C TYR A 207 0.97 -3.91 -14.54
N LEU A 208 1.27 -2.72 -14.02
CA LEU A 208 2.17 -1.75 -14.65
C LEU A 208 3.65 -2.06 -14.36
N LYS A 209 3.92 -2.87 -13.33
CA LYS A 209 5.28 -3.13 -12.83
C LYS A 209 6.24 -3.75 -13.87
N PRO A 210 5.83 -4.72 -14.73
CA PRO A 210 6.70 -5.26 -15.78
C PRO A 210 7.10 -4.24 -16.85
N TYR A 211 6.25 -3.23 -17.09
CA TYR A 211 6.49 -2.17 -18.09
C TYR A 211 7.33 -1.02 -17.54
N LEU A 212 7.44 -0.91 -16.20
CA LEU A 212 8.15 0.15 -15.49
C LEU A 212 9.57 -0.25 -15.07
N GLU A 213 10.06 -1.45 -15.41
CA GLU A 213 11.40 -1.93 -15.00
C GLU A 213 12.57 -1.05 -15.48
N SER A 214 12.34 -0.16 -16.46
CA SER A 214 13.30 0.80 -16.99
C SER A 214 13.11 2.25 -16.52
N HIS A 215 12.05 2.58 -15.76
CA HIS A 215 11.67 3.97 -15.44
C HIS A 215 11.43 4.18 -13.93
N SER A 216 11.36 5.44 -13.49
CA SER A 216 11.15 5.82 -12.08
C SER A 216 9.96 5.06 -11.48
N LYS A 217 10.18 4.47 -10.29
CA LYS A 217 9.17 3.66 -9.57
C LYS A 217 8.14 4.50 -8.82
N ASP A 218 8.44 5.78 -8.68
CA ASP A 218 7.58 6.74 -7.99
C ASP A 218 6.60 7.35 -8.98
N ALA A 219 5.40 7.67 -8.49
CA ALA A 219 4.46 8.40 -9.30
C ALA A 219 5.03 9.78 -9.62
N THR A 220 5.05 10.11 -10.91
CA THR A 220 5.56 11.39 -11.41
C THR A 220 4.44 12.41 -11.60
N GLY A 221 3.18 11.99 -11.48
CA GLY A 221 2.04 12.84 -11.77
C GLY A 221 0.70 12.20 -11.44
N CYS A 222 -0.37 12.91 -11.78
CA CYS A 222 -1.72 12.39 -11.88
C CYS A 222 -2.12 12.22 -13.33
N MET A 223 -2.97 11.23 -13.60
CA MET A 223 -3.52 10.91 -14.91
C MET A 223 -5.06 10.97 -14.91
N LYS A 224 -5.61 11.38 -16.06
CA LYS A 224 -7.01 11.25 -16.42
C LYS A 224 -7.11 10.67 -17.83
N GLN A 225 -7.75 9.51 -17.97
CA GLN A 225 -8.05 8.88 -19.24
C GLN A 225 -9.54 8.98 -19.55
N ILE A 226 -9.87 9.27 -20.80
CA ILE A 226 -11.21 9.20 -21.35
C ILE A 226 -11.19 8.10 -22.40
N MET A 227 -12.07 7.12 -22.23
CA MET A 227 -12.18 5.95 -23.08
C MET A 227 -13.60 5.90 -23.64
N GLU A 228 -13.71 5.49 -24.89
CA GLU A 228 -15.00 5.24 -25.53
C GLU A 228 -15.22 3.73 -25.62
N SER A 229 -16.41 3.28 -25.25
CA SER A 229 -16.82 1.89 -25.43
C SER A 229 -17.32 1.68 -26.86
N LYS A 230 -16.92 0.57 -27.50
CA LYS A 230 -17.46 0.17 -28.81
C LYS A 230 -18.96 -0.13 -28.79
N LEU A 231 -19.53 -0.37 -27.60
CA LEU A 231 -20.97 -0.55 -27.39
C LEU A 231 -21.71 0.79 -27.16
N GLY A 232 -20.98 1.90 -27.20
CA GLY A 232 -21.46 3.23 -26.86
C GLY A 232 -21.25 3.56 -25.39
N GLY A 233 -20.86 4.81 -25.12
CA GLY A 233 -20.64 5.32 -23.76
C GLY A 233 -19.20 5.80 -23.55
N ILE A 234 -19.08 6.83 -22.71
CA ILE A 234 -17.80 7.45 -22.37
C ILE A 234 -17.44 7.07 -20.95
N HIS A 235 -16.27 6.49 -20.78
CA HIS A 235 -15.70 6.10 -19.50
C HIS A 235 -14.51 6.99 -19.17
N THR A 236 -14.58 7.68 -18.04
CA THR A 236 -13.45 8.42 -17.46
C THR A 236 -12.81 7.61 -16.34
N VAL A 237 -11.48 7.55 -16.35
CA VAL A 237 -10.65 6.94 -15.30
C VAL A 237 -9.64 7.98 -14.82
N ARG A 238 -9.46 8.07 -13.51
CA ARG A 238 -8.46 8.92 -12.86
C ARG A 238 -7.56 8.04 -12.00
N SER A 239 -6.26 8.28 -12.04
CA SER A 239 -5.28 7.53 -11.25
C SER A 239 -3.99 8.32 -11.08
N CYS A 240 -3.08 7.77 -10.28
CA CYS A 240 -1.68 8.15 -10.30
C CYS A 240 -1.04 7.81 -11.67
N TYR A 241 -0.07 8.61 -12.08
CA TYR A 241 0.72 8.42 -13.30
C TYR A 241 2.12 7.93 -12.94
N TYR A 242 2.53 6.84 -13.57
CA TYR A 242 3.85 6.23 -13.42
C TYR A 242 4.50 6.20 -14.80
N GLY A 243 5.42 7.12 -15.04
CA GLY A 243 6.06 7.27 -16.35
C GLY A 243 6.74 8.62 -16.50
N ASP A 244 7.26 8.88 -17.69
CA ASP A 244 7.86 10.18 -18.01
C ASP A 244 6.76 11.20 -18.36
N LEU A 245 6.77 12.37 -17.72
CA LEU A 245 5.86 13.49 -18.03
C LEU A 245 6.11 14.03 -19.45
N ALA A 246 7.33 13.90 -19.98
CA ALA A 246 7.69 14.29 -21.33
C ALA A 246 7.24 13.26 -22.39
N ASN A 247 7.09 11.99 -22.02
CA ASN A 247 6.67 10.91 -22.92
C ASN A 247 5.42 10.19 -22.43
N LYS A 248 4.26 10.71 -22.83
CA LYS A 248 2.93 10.19 -22.46
C LYS A 248 2.58 8.84 -23.11
N ASN A 249 3.36 8.38 -24.11
CA ASN A 249 3.01 7.21 -24.90
C ASN A 249 3.10 5.88 -24.13
N ILE A 250 3.81 5.86 -23.00
CA ILE A 250 3.98 4.66 -22.18
C ILE A 250 2.88 4.60 -21.10
N GLY A 251 2.72 5.68 -20.32
CA GLY A 251 1.79 5.67 -19.19
C GLY A 251 0.31 5.80 -19.58
N CYS A 252 0.00 6.28 -20.79
CA CYS A 252 -1.37 6.44 -21.27
C CYS A 252 -1.93 5.23 -22.02
N GLN A 253 -1.22 4.10 -22.10
CA GLN A 253 -1.71 2.93 -22.84
C GLN A 253 -2.86 2.24 -22.10
N ILE A 254 -3.87 1.82 -22.85
CA ILE A 254 -4.90 0.90 -22.36
C ILE A 254 -4.37 -0.52 -22.54
N ASP A 255 -4.79 -1.43 -21.67
CA ASP A 255 -4.55 -2.86 -21.84
C ASP A 255 -4.92 -3.32 -23.27
N PRO A 256 -3.95 -3.79 -24.07
CA PRO A 256 -4.20 -4.19 -25.46
C PRO A 256 -5.14 -5.38 -25.59
N THR A 257 -5.39 -6.11 -24.50
CA THR A 257 -6.36 -7.21 -24.46
C THR A 257 -7.81 -6.74 -24.30
N ASN A 258 -8.03 -5.46 -23.96
CA ASN A 258 -9.37 -4.89 -23.81
C ASN A 258 -9.93 -4.42 -25.17
N VAL A 259 -10.51 -5.35 -25.92
CA VAL A 259 -11.01 -5.11 -27.29
C VAL A 259 -12.22 -4.16 -27.35
N PHE A 260 -12.87 -3.91 -26.22
CA PHE A 260 -14.12 -3.14 -26.13
C PHE A 260 -13.92 -1.65 -25.87
N MET A 261 -12.71 -1.22 -25.51
CA MET A 261 -12.40 0.15 -25.12
C MET A 261 -11.42 0.77 -26.09
N THR A 262 -11.64 2.02 -26.47
CA THR A 262 -10.71 2.83 -27.25
C THR A 262 -10.31 4.07 -26.48
N LEU A 263 -9.02 4.38 -26.43
CA LEU A 263 -8.53 5.59 -25.78
C LEU A 263 -8.92 6.80 -26.64
N ASP A 264 -9.77 7.67 -26.10
CA ASP A 264 -10.11 8.95 -26.74
C ASP A 264 -9.07 10.01 -26.37
N SER A 265 -8.82 10.19 -25.08
CA SER A 265 -7.84 11.19 -24.61
C SER A 265 -7.18 10.80 -23.29
N CYS A 266 -5.93 11.25 -23.11
CA CYS A 266 -5.16 11.06 -21.88
C CYS A 266 -4.50 12.37 -21.47
N TYR A 267 -4.75 12.78 -20.23
CA TYR A 267 -4.20 13.98 -19.61
C TYR A 267 -3.32 13.59 -18.44
N VAL A 268 -2.12 14.19 -18.38
CA VAL A 268 -1.14 13.96 -17.33
C VAL A 268 -0.66 15.31 -16.82
N CYS A 269 -0.49 15.43 -15.52
CA CYS A 269 -0.05 16.64 -14.82
C CYS A 269 0.74 16.28 -13.55
N ASP A 270 1.53 17.21 -13.03
CA ASP A 270 2.61 16.98 -12.04
C ASP A 270 2.33 17.61 -10.67
N LYS A 271 1.10 18.04 -10.40
CA LYS A 271 0.68 18.66 -9.14
C LYS A 271 -0.36 17.81 -8.43
N ASP A 272 -0.42 17.96 -7.11
CA ASP A 272 -1.47 17.30 -6.33
C ASP A 272 -2.86 17.66 -6.87
N TRP A 273 -3.71 16.64 -6.96
CA TRP A 273 -5.12 16.76 -7.32
C TRP A 273 -5.38 17.33 -8.73
N CYS A 274 -4.36 17.43 -9.59
CA CYS A 274 -4.45 18.12 -10.87
C CYS A 274 -5.35 17.41 -11.89
N ASN A 275 -5.58 16.11 -11.72
CA ASN A 275 -6.48 15.30 -12.54
C ASN A 275 -7.99 15.51 -12.24
N ALA A 276 -8.33 16.43 -11.34
CA ALA A 276 -9.71 16.86 -11.13
C ALA A 276 -10.30 17.59 -12.35
N SER A 277 -9.47 18.33 -13.08
CA SER A 277 -9.95 19.28 -14.08
C SER A 277 -10.49 18.60 -15.35
N SER A 278 -11.50 19.23 -15.94
CA SER A 278 -11.81 19.03 -17.35
C SER A 278 -10.81 19.87 -18.13
N ALA A 279 -10.11 19.26 -19.10
CA ALA A 279 -9.24 19.99 -20.01
C ALA A 279 -10.09 20.96 -20.85
N LYS A 280 -10.37 22.13 -20.29
CA LYS A 280 -10.66 23.33 -21.05
C LYS A 280 -9.52 24.28 -20.75
N THR A 281 -8.80 24.62 -21.80
CA THR A 281 -7.78 25.66 -21.84
C THR A 281 -8.22 26.86 -20.99
N PRO A 282 -7.30 27.51 -20.24
CA PRO A 282 -7.62 28.65 -19.41
C PRO A 282 -7.76 29.90 -20.27
N VAL A 283 -8.72 29.91 -21.20
CA VAL A 283 -9.10 31.10 -21.98
C VAL A 283 -9.54 32.22 -21.03
N ALA A 284 -10.11 31.87 -19.86
CA ALA A 284 -10.49 32.83 -18.83
C ALA A 284 -9.28 33.55 -18.18
N VAL A 285 -8.11 32.91 -18.06
CA VAL A 285 -6.92 33.53 -17.45
C VAL A 285 -6.25 34.48 -18.44
N VAL A 286 -6.28 34.17 -19.73
CA VAL A 286 -5.79 35.06 -20.80
C VAL A 286 -6.71 36.27 -20.98
N ILE A 287 -8.03 36.10 -20.87
CA ILE A 287 -8.98 37.23 -20.96
C ILE A 287 -8.85 38.15 -19.74
N LEU A 288 -8.67 37.62 -18.53
CA LEU A 288 -8.47 38.45 -17.32
C LEU A 288 -7.14 39.21 -17.35
N SER A 289 -6.06 38.60 -17.84
CA SER A 289 -4.77 39.30 -17.95
C SER A 289 -4.82 40.39 -19.03
N ILE A 290 -5.46 40.14 -20.18
CA ILE A 290 -5.64 41.16 -21.22
C ILE A 290 -6.54 42.30 -20.73
N LEU A 291 -7.62 42.02 -20.00
CA LEU A 291 -8.50 43.05 -19.43
C LEU A 291 -7.81 43.87 -18.32
N CYS A 292 -6.93 43.26 -17.52
CA CYS A 292 -6.10 43.98 -16.55
C CYS A 292 -5.04 44.86 -17.24
N PHE A 293 -4.41 44.39 -18.31
CA PHE A 293 -3.46 45.21 -19.09
C PHE A 293 -4.14 46.40 -19.78
N LEU A 294 -5.35 46.20 -20.34
CA LEU A 294 -6.11 47.30 -20.97
C LEU A 294 -6.60 48.34 -19.96
N ARG A 295 -6.86 47.95 -18.70
CA ARG A 295 -7.18 48.91 -17.62
C ARG A 295 -5.97 49.66 -17.07
N PHE A 296 -4.76 49.16 -17.26
CA PHE A 296 -3.52 49.83 -16.83
C PHE A 296 -3.01 50.84 -17.87
N MET A 297 -3.54 50.81 -19.10
CA MET A 297 -3.16 51.69 -20.20
C MET A 297 -4.18 52.80 -20.52
N SER A 298 -5.25 52.91 -19.74
CA SER A 298 -6.22 54.02 -19.75
C SER A 298 -6.11 54.81 -18.46
#